data_AF-S0J5D6-F1
#
_entry.id   AF-S0J5D6-F1
#
_cell.length_a   1.000
_cell.length_b   1.000
_cell.length_c   1.000
_cell.angle_alpha   90.00
_cell.angle_beta   90.00
_cell.angle_gamma   90.00
#
_symmetry.space_group_name_H-M   'P 1'
#
loop_
_entity.id
_entity.type
_entity.pdbx_description
1 polymer ?
#
loop_
_entity_poly.entity_id
_entity_poly.type
_entity_poly.pdbx_seq_one_letter_code
_entity_poly.pdbx_strand_id
1 'polypeptide(L)'
;MAPVTTFLEKEYTVINFNDNYFYYVLGENAGYSYPTYEKIMTQWTPEMYPQQQIVPQLTSQLPGIALAIWCDRPEAQETAIFWEIMSYLLFAAMQKLTTPFADKQQIEKIMTTYFQ
;
A
#
# COMPACT_ATOMS: atom_id res chain seq x y z
N MET A 1 -19.81 -0.93 8.82
CA MET A 1 -18.96 -2.13 8.99
C MET A 1 -18.55 -2.24 10.44
N ALA A 2 -18.24 -3.45 10.94
CA ALA A 2 -17.72 -3.61 12.30
C ALA A 2 -16.30 -3.01 12.42
N PRO A 3 -15.90 -2.47 13.58
CA PRO A 3 -14.55 -1.98 13.79
C PRO A 3 -13.48 -3.08 13.68
N VAL A 4 -12.24 -2.72 13.33
CA VAL A 4 -11.11 -3.65 13.31
C VAL A 4 -10.87 -4.29 14.67
N THR A 5 -11.07 -3.53 15.75
CA THR A 5 -10.91 -4.03 17.13
C THR A 5 -11.84 -5.20 17.44
N THR A 6 -13.04 -5.24 16.86
CA THR A 6 -13.98 -6.36 17.05
C THR A 6 -13.41 -7.69 16.56
N PHE A 7 -12.59 -7.68 15.50
CA PHE A 7 -11.93 -8.88 15.01
C PHE A 7 -10.74 -9.28 15.89
N LEU A 8 -10.00 -8.29 16.40
CA LEU A 8 -8.89 -8.52 17.32
C LEU A 8 -9.33 -9.11 18.66
N GLU A 9 -10.42 -8.59 19.23
CA GLU A 9 -11.06 -9.11 20.45
C GLU A 9 -11.55 -10.56 20.30
N LYS A 10 -11.83 -10.98 19.06
CA LYS A 10 -12.20 -12.36 18.70
C LYS A 10 -11.00 -13.22 18.29
N GLU A 11 -9.79 -12.74 18.57
CA GLU A 11 -8.52 -13.44 18.32
C GLU A 11 -8.23 -13.72 16.84
N TYR A 12 -8.90 -13.02 15.91
CA TYR A 12 -8.58 -13.12 14.49
C TYR A 12 -7.30 -12.36 14.15
N THR A 13 -6.56 -12.87 13.17
CA THR A 13 -5.50 -12.15 12.48
C THR A 13 -6.12 -11.28 11.38
N VAL A 14 -5.74 -10.00 11.32
CA VAL A 14 -6.31 -9.01 10.40
C VAL A 14 -5.20 -8.40 9.55
N ILE A 15 -5.27 -8.60 8.24
CA ILE A 15 -4.38 -7.95 7.27
C ILE A 15 -4.96 -6.59 6.90
N ASN A 16 -4.10 -5.56 6.85
CA ASN A 16 -4.51 -4.21 6.50
C ASN A 16 -4.68 -4.05 4.97
N PHE A 17 -5.93 -4.09 4.51
CA PHE A 17 -6.33 -3.84 3.11
C PHE A 17 -6.88 -2.41 2.94
N ASN A 18 -6.14 -1.40 3.41
CA ASN A 18 -6.58 0.00 3.30
C ASN A 18 -6.77 0.43 1.84
N ASP A 19 -8.01 0.63 1.43
CA ASP A 19 -8.42 1.01 0.08
C ASP A 19 -7.86 2.37 -0.35
N ASN A 20 -7.69 3.31 0.57
CA ASN A 20 -7.17 4.64 0.23
C ASN A 20 -5.67 4.64 -0.11
N TYR A 21 -4.94 3.61 0.31
CA TYR A 21 -3.46 3.58 0.24
C TYR A 21 -2.90 2.34 -0.45
N PHE A 22 -3.68 1.26 -0.59
CA PHE A 22 -3.21 -0.03 -1.11
C PHE A 22 -4.16 -0.64 -2.15
N TYR A 23 -5.07 0.14 -2.74
CA TYR A 23 -5.92 -0.28 -3.86
C TYR A 23 -5.53 0.45 -5.14
N TYR A 24 -5.17 -0.30 -6.18
CA TYR A 24 -4.80 0.22 -7.48
C TYR A 24 -5.60 -0.49 -8.58
N VAL A 25 -6.25 0.26 -9.47
CA VAL A 25 -6.96 -0.28 -10.64
C VAL A 25 -6.29 0.23 -11.92
N LEU A 26 -5.94 -0.66 -12.84
CA LEU A 26 -5.21 -0.25 -14.05
C LEU A 26 -5.95 0.85 -14.83
N GLY A 27 -5.16 1.85 -15.27
CA GLY A 27 -5.62 2.97 -16.08
C GLY A 27 -6.49 4.00 -15.35
N GLU A 28 -6.40 4.05 -14.02
CA GLU A 28 -7.12 5.01 -13.18
C GLU A 28 -8.65 5.01 -13.33
N ASN A 29 -9.24 3.87 -13.70
CA ASN A 29 -10.66 3.73 -13.99
C ASN A 29 -11.59 3.76 -12.76
N ALA A 30 -11.10 4.29 -11.62
CA ALA A 30 -11.85 4.37 -10.38
C ALA A 30 -12.08 5.82 -9.97
N GLY A 31 -13.24 6.11 -9.36
CA GLY A 31 -13.62 7.47 -8.96
C GLY A 31 -12.91 8.02 -7.70
N TYR A 32 -11.76 7.48 -7.31
CA TYR A 32 -11.03 7.87 -6.10
C TYR A 32 -9.56 8.20 -6.40
N SER A 33 -8.91 8.94 -5.49
CA SER A 33 -7.49 9.28 -5.64
C SER A 33 -6.60 8.07 -5.38
N TYR A 34 -5.74 7.77 -6.35
CA TYR A 34 -4.89 6.60 -6.35
C TYR A 34 -3.78 6.69 -5.30
N PRO A 35 -3.25 5.55 -4.85
CA PRO A 35 -2.09 5.54 -3.99
C PRO A 35 -0.85 6.04 -4.76
N THR A 36 -0.01 6.80 -4.07
CA THR A 36 1.33 7.19 -4.52
C THR A 36 2.31 7.02 -3.37
N TYR A 37 3.61 6.98 -3.68
CA TYR A 37 4.65 6.97 -2.65
C TYR A 37 4.47 8.13 -1.67
N GLU A 38 4.29 9.35 -2.17
CA GLU A 38 4.16 10.57 -1.36
C GLU A 38 2.92 10.50 -0.48
N LYS A 39 1.78 10.05 -1.01
CA LYS A 39 0.53 9.93 -0.27
C LYS A 39 0.69 8.96 0.90
N ILE A 40 1.27 7.78 0.67
CA ILE A 40 1.52 6.78 1.73
C ILE A 40 2.50 7.35 2.76
N MET A 41 3.60 7.95 2.31
CA MET A 41 4.64 8.45 3.21
C MET A 41 4.15 9.59 4.10
N THR A 42 3.27 10.46 3.59
CA THR A 42 2.80 11.65 4.31
C THR A 42 1.53 11.43 5.12
N GLN A 43 0.62 10.56 4.67
CA GLN A 43 -0.74 10.47 5.23
C GLN A 43 -1.03 9.15 5.96
N TRP A 44 -0.31 8.07 5.64
CA TRP A 44 -0.59 6.75 6.21
C TRP A 44 0.42 6.36 7.29
N THR A 45 -0.09 5.65 8.30
CA THR A 45 0.71 4.95 9.33
C THR A 45 0.25 3.50 9.44
N PRO A 46 1.12 2.55 9.86
CA PRO A 46 0.77 1.13 9.98
C PRO A 46 -0.49 0.83 10.80
N GLU A 47 -0.80 1.65 11.79
CA GLU A 47 -1.97 1.54 12.67
C GLU A 47 -3.28 1.96 12.01
N MET A 48 -3.22 2.61 10.84
CA MET A 48 -4.38 3.13 10.13
C MET A 48 -4.97 2.08 9.17
N TYR A 49 -6.13 1.58 9.54
CA TYR A 49 -6.96 0.63 8.81
C TYR A 49 -8.04 1.34 7.97
N PRO A 50 -8.77 0.62 7.09
CA PRO A 50 -9.85 1.20 6.30
C PRO A 50 -10.83 2.04 7.11
N GLN A 51 -11.38 3.08 6.50
CA GLN A 51 -12.31 4.04 7.13
C GLN A 51 -11.67 4.84 8.28
N GLN A 52 -10.36 5.12 8.19
CA GLN A 52 -9.60 5.90 9.18
C GLN A 52 -9.63 5.29 10.60
N GLN A 53 -9.85 3.98 10.70
CA GLN A 53 -9.82 3.29 11.98
C GLN A 53 -8.37 3.16 12.45
N ILE A 54 -8.09 3.58 13.68
CA ILE A 54 -6.75 3.50 14.26
C ILE A 54 -6.74 2.39 15.31
N VAL A 55 -5.85 1.42 15.17
CA VAL A 55 -5.56 0.46 16.24
C VAL A 55 -4.56 1.07 17.22
N PRO A 56 -4.70 0.85 18.54
CA PRO A 56 -3.84 1.50 19.52
C PRO A 56 -2.39 0.99 19.49
N GLN A 57 -2.18 -0.25 19.07
CA GLN A 57 -0.86 -0.89 19.02
C GLN A 57 -0.82 -1.96 17.95
N LEU A 58 0.31 -2.06 17.24
CA LEU A 58 0.60 -3.18 16.36
C LEU A 58 0.99 -4.41 17.19
N THR A 59 0.35 -5.54 16.89
CA THR A 59 0.60 -6.83 17.52
C THR A 59 0.83 -7.90 16.45
N SER A 60 1.15 -9.13 16.87
CA SER A 60 1.28 -10.27 15.94
C SER A 60 -0.04 -10.61 15.21
N GLN A 61 -1.19 -10.16 15.70
CA GLN A 61 -2.48 -10.29 14.99
C GLN A 61 -2.61 -9.33 13.79
N LEU A 62 -1.68 -8.38 13.64
CA LEU A 62 -1.71 -7.33 12.61
C LEU A 62 -0.45 -7.47 11.73
N PRO A 63 -0.35 -8.54 10.90
CA PRO A 63 0.91 -8.97 10.29
C PRO A 63 1.43 -8.05 9.18
N GLY A 64 0.64 -7.06 8.75
CA GLY A 64 1.06 -6.11 7.72
C GLY A 64 -0.08 -5.67 6.82
N ILE A 65 0.27 -5.32 5.58
CA ILE A 65 -0.63 -4.78 4.57
C ILE A 65 -0.79 -5.76 3.40
N ALA A 66 -1.82 -5.53 2.58
CA ALA A 66 -1.90 -6.12 1.25
C ALA A 66 -2.08 -5.03 0.19
N LEU A 67 -1.22 -5.05 -0.82
CA LEU A 67 -1.38 -4.25 -2.03
C LEU A 67 -2.29 -5.00 -3.00
N ALA A 68 -3.48 -4.45 -3.25
CA ALA A 68 -4.47 -5.03 -4.15
C ALA A 68 -4.43 -4.32 -5.50
N ILE A 69 -4.24 -5.11 -6.55
CA ILE A 69 -4.16 -4.66 -7.93
C ILE A 69 -5.32 -5.25 -8.71
N TRP A 70 -6.12 -4.39 -9.32
CA TRP A 70 -7.27 -4.75 -10.14
C TRP A 70 -6.96 -4.52 -11.61
N CYS A 71 -7.12 -5.58 -12.41
CA CYS A 71 -6.73 -5.65 -13.81
C CYS A 71 -7.92 -6.03 -14.69
N ASP A 72 -9.10 -5.46 -14.42
CA ASP A 72 -10.33 -5.74 -15.17
C ASP A 72 -10.21 -5.37 -16.66
N ARG A 73 -9.38 -4.38 -16.97
CA ARG A 73 -9.00 -3.95 -18.33
C ARG A 73 -7.47 -3.92 -18.45
N PRO A 74 -6.83 -5.04 -18.81
CA PRO A 74 -5.36 -5.13 -18.84
C PRO A 74 -4.71 -4.13 -19.81
N GLU A 75 -5.40 -3.77 -20.89
CA GLU A 75 -4.96 -2.79 -21.89
C GLU A 75 -5.03 -1.33 -21.42
N ALA A 76 -5.61 -1.08 -20.24
CA ALA A 76 -5.81 0.29 -19.73
C ALA A 76 -4.49 0.96 -19.29
N GLN A 77 -3.39 0.21 -19.21
CA GLN A 77 -2.09 0.74 -18.80
C GLN A 77 -0.93 -0.08 -19.35
N GLU A 78 0.14 0.61 -19.75
CA GLU A 78 1.37 -0.05 -20.18
C GLU A 78 2.10 -0.72 -19.02
N THR A 79 2.62 -1.93 -19.26
CA THR A 79 3.32 -2.74 -18.26
C THR A 79 4.50 -2.00 -17.61
N ALA A 80 5.27 -1.22 -18.37
CA ALA A 80 6.42 -0.48 -17.85
C ALA A 80 6.01 0.59 -16.82
N ILE A 81 4.99 1.39 -17.14
CA ILE A 81 4.42 2.41 -16.23
C ILE A 81 3.85 1.73 -14.99
N PHE A 82 3.10 0.63 -15.16
CA PHE A 82 2.55 -0.12 -14.04
C PHE A 82 3.65 -0.62 -13.09
N TRP A 83 4.73 -1.21 -13.63
CA TRP A 83 5.86 -1.70 -12.84
C TRP A 83 6.51 -0.58 -12.03
N GLU A 84 6.74 0.58 -12.64
CA GLU A 84 7.31 1.72 -11.95
C GLU A 84 6.46 2.14 -10.75
N ILE A 85 5.16 2.35 -10.97
CA ILE A 85 4.22 2.77 -9.91
C ILE A 85 4.18 1.72 -8.80
N MET A 86 4.00 0.44 -9.13
CA MET A 86 3.91 -0.63 -8.14
C MET A 86 5.19 -0.75 -7.30
N SER A 87 6.35 -0.55 -7.92
CA SER A 87 7.63 -0.57 -7.22
C SER A 87 7.66 0.52 -6.15
N TYR A 88 7.31 1.76 -6.50
CA TYR A 88 7.23 2.85 -5.55
C TYR A 88 6.21 2.63 -4.43
N LEU A 89 5.04 2.06 -4.73
CA LEU A 89 4.04 1.73 -3.70
C LEU A 89 4.54 0.67 -2.71
N LEU A 90 5.15 -0.40 -3.23
CA LEU A 90 5.71 -1.44 -2.40
C LEU A 90 6.84 -0.90 -1.52
N PHE A 91 7.69 -0.03 -2.06
CA PHE A 91 8.76 0.61 -1.30
C PHE A 91 8.22 1.52 -0.20
N ALA A 92 7.21 2.34 -0.47
CA ALA A 92 6.59 3.18 0.55
C ALA A 92 6.02 2.33 1.71
N ALA A 93 5.34 1.22 1.38
CA ALA A 93 4.83 0.29 2.38
C ALA A 93 5.95 -0.36 3.21
N MET A 94 7.01 -0.86 2.55
CA MET A 94 8.16 -1.47 3.23
C MET A 94 8.85 -0.49 4.16
N GLN A 95 9.12 0.74 3.72
CA GLN A 95 9.77 1.77 4.55
C GLN A 95 8.97 2.16 5.79
N LYS A 96 7.63 2.04 5.74
CA LYS A 96 6.74 2.29 6.88
C LYS A 96 6.63 1.10 7.83
N LEU A 97 6.73 -0.13 7.32
CA LEU A 97 6.48 -1.36 8.08
C LEU A 97 7.75 -2.00 8.65
N THR A 98 8.91 -1.77 8.03
CA THR A 98 10.16 -2.41 8.41
C THR A 98 11.30 -1.40 8.46
N THR A 99 12.47 -1.84 8.92
CA THR A 99 13.69 -1.09 8.64
C THR A 99 13.85 -0.98 7.12
N PRO A 100 14.00 0.24 6.58
CA PRO A 100 14.06 0.44 5.14
C PRO A 100 15.36 -0.14 4.59
N PHE A 101 15.28 -0.89 3.49
CA PHE A 101 16.48 -1.38 2.80
C PHE A 101 17.17 -0.28 1.97
N ALA A 102 16.42 0.75 1.55
CA ALA A 102 16.87 1.88 0.76
C ALA A 102 15.96 3.10 0.98
N ASP A 103 16.51 4.30 0.81
CA ASP A 103 15.77 5.57 0.73
C ASP A 103 15.25 5.86 -0.69
N LYS A 104 14.43 6.90 -0.84
CA LYS A 104 13.83 7.26 -2.14
C LYS A 104 14.87 7.50 -3.24
N GLN A 105 15.98 8.18 -2.94
CA GLN A 105 17.00 8.50 -3.93
C GLN A 105 17.74 7.24 -4.39
N GLN A 106 18.00 6.33 -3.45
CA GLN A 106 18.58 5.02 -3.75
C GLN A 106 17.64 4.17 -4.62
N ILE A 107 16.33 4.21 -4.36
CA ILE A 107 15.32 3.57 -5.21
C ILE A 107 15.30 4.19 -6.61
N GLU A 108 15.23 5.52 -6.72
CA GLU A 108 15.23 6.23 -8.01
C GLU A 108 16.44 5.84 -8.86
N LYS A 109 17.62 5.72 -8.22
CA LYS A 109 18.84 5.26 -8.88
C LYS A 109 18.71 3.83 -9.41
N ILE A 110 18.15 2.91 -8.62
CA ILE A 110 17.91 1.52 -9.04
C ILE A 110 16.96 1.48 -10.25
N MET A 111 15.83 2.18 -10.16
CA MET A 111 14.82 2.23 -11.22
C MET A 111 15.43 2.75 -12.53
N THR A 112 16.15 3.86 -12.46
CA THR A 112 16.79 4.48 -13.64
C THR A 112 17.90 3.61 -14.24
N THR A 113 18.64 2.87 -13.42
CA THR A 113 19.82 2.10 -13.89
C THR A 113 19.42 0.80 -14.59
N TYR A 114 18.35 0.14 -14.13
CA TYR A 114 18.05 -1.24 -14.51
C TYR A 114 16.70 -1.43 -15.20
N PHE A 115 15.80 -0.43 -15.16
CA PHE A 115 14.40 -0.59 -15.57
C PHE A 115 13.90 0.52 -16.52
N GLN A 116 14.80 1.31 -17.13
CA GLN A 116 14.49 2.19 -18.27
C GLN A 116 14.54 1.46 -19.61
#